data_AF-A0A7C4M0K8-F1
#
_entry.id   AF-A0A7C4M0K8-F1
#
_cell.length_a   1.000
_cell.length_b   1.000
_cell.length_c   1.000
_cell.angle_alpha   90.00
_cell.angle_beta   90.00
_cell.angle_gamma   90.00
#
_symmetry.space_group_name_H-M   'P 1'
#
loop_
_entity.id
_entity.type
_entity.pdbx_description
1 polymer ?
#
loop_
_entity_poly.entity_id
_entity_poly.type
_entity_poly.pdbx_seq_one_letter_code
_entity_poly.pdbx_strand_id
1 'polypeptide(L)'
;MGFLNAEGVSLFPTLYALLVPPAAFALARRGFREGGRAAWREALGTRLLPIAVLALCWFSQYDRGLFTAIRDRLLLSNPVGQAVHDYYYRWTLYPAEAFKSPAQKQIRTVWLRLGAAGEDGAALAAALAARDVLPLAGPAGAHFEAEAAAGRLRFRGEGRLLAETTVGFFLERPEAVLEEVFRAADRLAPFRRFIFFAVLLGFPTALYCLAHALIGLPAALLLPASRRAGRLCAAACFALAALAFVFFVALGEEPTPPEPPPAGISGLPPARQAGLLGALLDRGREVTALAGWEALARSPDPRVRRLLARGLGASRSPEAPPVLERLIADPQLAVRTAAIEALARRGGPFARRALLAVLHGSHTWYDQFYAYRALRSLGWKQTAAS
;
A
#
# COMPACT_ATOMS: atom_id res chain seq x y z
N MET A 1 26.16 -11.57 -8.02
CA MET A 1 25.50 -12.40 -6.98
C MET A 1 25.69 -11.89 -5.55
N GLY A 2 26.78 -11.19 -5.23
CA GLY A 2 27.06 -10.73 -3.86
C GLY A 2 26.00 -9.84 -3.22
N PHE A 3 25.42 -8.87 -3.93
CA PHE A 3 24.44 -7.94 -3.33
C PHE A 3 23.11 -8.60 -2.96
N LEU A 4 22.54 -9.45 -3.83
CA LEU A 4 21.21 -10.03 -3.62
C LEU A 4 21.16 -11.04 -2.47
N ASN A 5 22.29 -11.70 -2.20
CA ASN A 5 22.44 -12.69 -1.12
C ASN A 5 23.31 -12.16 0.04
N ALA A 6 23.46 -10.84 0.17
CA ALA A 6 24.29 -10.23 1.21
C ALA A 6 23.83 -10.60 2.64
N GLU A 7 22.53 -10.85 2.81
CA GLU A 7 21.90 -11.23 4.09
C GLU A 7 21.65 -12.74 4.20
N GLY A 8 22.29 -13.54 3.35
CA GLY A 8 22.10 -14.98 3.24
C GLY A 8 21.53 -15.40 1.88
N VAL A 9 21.69 -16.67 1.54
CA VAL A 9 21.25 -17.22 0.26
C VAL A 9 19.73 -17.39 0.26
N SER A 10 19.07 -16.78 -0.72
CA SER A 10 17.64 -17.00 -0.96
C SER A 10 17.43 -17.56 -2.36
N LEU A 11 16.73 -18.70 -2.46
CA LEU A 11 16.54 -19.43 -3.71
C LEU A 11 15.86 -18.58 -4.79
N PHE A 12 14.71 -17.96 -4.47
CA PHE A 12 13.92 -17.22 -5.46
C PHE A 12 14.64 -15.98 -6.02
N PRO A 13 15.19 -15.05 -5.22
CA PRO A 13 16.00 -13.94 -5.74
C PRO A 13 17.20 -14.41 -6.56
N THR A 14 17.85 -15.51 -6.14
CA THR A 14 19.00 -16.08 -6.85
C THR A 14 18.58 -16.60 -8.23
N LEU A 15 17.51 -17.41 -8.30
CA LEU A 15 16.96 -17.91 -9.56
C LEU A 15 16.48 -16.77 -10.46
N TYR A 16 15.81 -15.75 -9.90
CA TYR A 16 15.39 -14.58 -10.65
C TYR A 16 16.60 -13.91 -11.32
N ALA A 17 17.67 -13.65 -10.57
CA ALA A 17 18.87 -12.99 -11.10
C ALA A 17 19.64 -13.85 -12.12
N LEU A 18 19.61 -15.18 -11.97
CA LEU A 18 20.25 -16.12 -12.91
C LEU A 18 19.47 -16.30 -14.21
N LEU A 19 18.15 -16.27 -14.15
CA LEU A 19 17.30 -16.67 -15.28
C LEU A 19 16.73 -15.45 -16.01
N VAL A 20 16.15 -14.49 -15.30
CA VAL A 20 15.33 -13.44 -15.91
C VAL A 20 16.16 -12.39 -16.64
N PRO A 21 17.15 -11.70 -16.02
CA PRO A 21 17.97 -10.73 -16.74
C PRO A 21 18.76 -11.33 -17.91
N PRO A 22 19.41 -12.50 -17.79
CA PRO A 22 20.11 -13.11 -18.92
C PRO A 22 19.18 -13.51 -20.07
N ALA A 23 18.00 -14.08 -19.78
CA ALA A 23 17.02 -14.40 -20.81
C ALA A 23 16.50 -13.12 -21.51
N ALA A 24 16.16 -12.08 -20.73
CA ALA A 24 15.74 -10.79 -21.27
C ALA A 24 16.84 -10.15 -22.14
N PHE A 25 18.10 -10.21 -21.70
CA PHE A 25 19.24 -9.73 -22.47
C PHE A 25 19.44 -10.53 -23.77
N ALA A 26 19.36 -11.85 -23.72
CA ALA A 26 19.48 -12.72 -24.89
C ALA A 26 18.39 -12.44 -25.93
N LEU A 27 17.15 -12.24 -25.49
CA LEU A 27 16.03 -11.85 -26.35
C LEU A 27 16.22 -10.45 -26.93
N ALA A 28 16.59 -9.47 -26.10
CA ALA A 28 16.82 -8.09 -26.54
C ALA A 28 17.94 -8.03 -27.60
N ARG A 29 19.03 -8.80 -27.41
CA ARG A 29 20.16 -8.84 -28.35
C ARG A 29 19.75 -9.31 -29.74
N ARG A 30 18.78 -10.23 -29.86
CA ARG A 30 18.29 -10.70 -31.18
C ARG A 30 17.63 -9.58 -32.01
N GLY A 31 17.11 -8.53 -31.36
CA GLY A 31 16.50 -7.38 -32.01
C GLY A 31 17.47 -6.23 -32.35
N PHE A 32 18.69 -6.24 -31.80
CA PHE A 32 19.69 -5.21 -32.08
C PHE A 32 20.48 -5.57 -33.35
N ARG A 33 20.24 -4.83 -34.45
CA ARG A 33 21.15 -4.80 -35.60
C ARG A 33 22.27 -3.79 -35.30
N GLU A 34 23.52 -4.15 -35.58
CA GLU A 34 24.72 -3.37 -35.27
C GLU A 34 24.58 -1.91 -35.75
N GLY A 35 24.52 -0.97 -34.81
CA GLY A 35 24.46 0.46 -35.08
C GLY A 35 25.71 1.15 -34.54
N GLY A 36 26.43 1.88 -35.40
CA GLY A 36 27.62 2.64 -35.02
C GLY A 36 27.33 3.81 -34.04
N ARG A 37 28.38 4.55 -33.63
CA ARG A 37 28.30 5.64 -32.62
C ARG A 37 27.22 6.69 -32.89
N ALA A 38 26.87 6.95 -34.15
CA ALA A 38 25.79 7.88 -34.53
C ALA A 38 24.39 7.38 -34.11
N ALA A 39 24.15 6.07 -34.14
CA ALA A 39 22.89 5.47 -33.71
C ALA A 39 22.68 5.58 -32.19
N TRP A 40 23.77 5.51 -31.42
CA TRP A 40 23.74 5.68 -29.96
C TRP A 40 23.39 7.11 -29.53
N ARG A 41 23.93 8.13 -30.20
CA ARG A 41 23.58 9.54 -29.91
C ARG A 41 22.12 9.86 -30.24
N GLU A 42 21.60 9.30 -31.33
CA GLU A 42 20.19 9.44 -31.71
C GLU A 42 19.27 8.71 -30.73
N ALA A 43 19.62 7.49 -30.28
CA ALA A 43 18.88 6.77 -29.25
C ALA A 43 18.90 7.49 -27.89
N LEU A 44 20.02 8.09 -27.50
CA LEU A 44 20.15 8.88 -26.28
C LEU A 44 19.18 10.08 -26.29
N GLY A 45 19.17 10.86 -27.37
CA GLY A 45 18.31 12.05 -27.48
C GLY A 45 16.82 11.74 -27.66
N THR A 46 16.48 10.69 -28.40
CA THR A 46 15.07 10.39 -28.72
C THR A 46 14.36 9.50 -27.70
N ARG A 47 15.10 8.70 -26.92
CA ARG A 47 14.51 7.71 -26.00
C ARG A 47 14.92 7.96 -24.55
N LEU A 48 16.22 7.99 -24.27
CA LEU A 48 16.71 8.06 -22.89
C LEU A 48 16.46 9.42 -22.24
N LEU A 49 16.68 10.52 -22.97
CA LEU A 49 16.43 11.87 -22.43
C LEU A 49 14.94 12.11 -22.11
N PRO A 50 13.98 11.82 -23.00
CA PRO A 50 12.55 11.87 -22.64
C PRO A 50 12.20 11.01 -21.43
N ILE A 51 12.66 9.76 -21.38
CA ILE A 51 12.39 8.88 -20.23
C ILE A 51 12.93 9.48 -18.93
N ALA A 52 14.15 10.01 -18.94
CA ALA A 52 14.78 10.63 -17.77
C ALA A 52 14.01 11.87 -17.30
N VAL A 53 13.62 12.76 -18.22
CA VAL A 53 12.81 13.95 -17.90
C VAL A 53 11.45 13.54 -17.35
N LEU A 54 10.79 12.55 -17.96
CA LEU A 54 9.51 12.05 -17.48
C LEU A 54 9.60 11.40 -16.11
N ALA A 55 10.65 10.61 -15.86
CA ALA A 55 10.90 10.02 -14.56
C ALA A 55 11.11 11.11 -13.49
N LEU A 56 11.88 12.15 -13.79
CA LEU A 56 12.10 13.29 -12.90
C LEU A 56 10.81 14.05 -12.60
N CYS A 57 10.02 14.38 -13.63
CA CYS A 57 8.73 15.07 -13.46
C CYS A 57 7.72 14.23 -12.67
N TRP A 58 7.57 12.94 -12.99
CA TRP A 58 6.65 12.08 -12.25
C TRP A 58 7.08 11.89 -10.80
N PHE A 59 8.39 11.76 -10.55
CA PHE A 59 8.89 11.53 -9.20
C PHE A 59 8.78 12.77 -8.31
N SER A 60 8.90 13.98 -8.87
CA SER A 60 8.71 15.21 -8.09
C SER A 60 7.27 15.41 -7.61
N GLN A 61 6.29 14.80 -8.29
CA GLN A 61 4.87 14.85 -7.91
C GLN A 61 4.38 13.59 -7.18
N TYR A 62 5.28 12.62 -6.93
CA TYR A 62 4.89 11.35 -6.31
C TYR A 62 4.69 11.53 -4.79
N ASP A 63 3.50 11.99 -4.39
CA ASP A 63 3.12 12.12 -3.00
C ASP A 63 1.87 11.27 -2.65
N ARG A 64 1.49 11.24 -1.37
CA ARG A 64 0.29 10.52 -0.92
C ARG A 64 -1.00 11.15 -1.46
N GLY A 65 -1.00 12.47 -1.70
CA GLY A 65 -2.14 13.21 -2.23
C GLY A 65 -2.52 12.74 -3.63
N LEU A 66 -1.54 12.62 -4.53
CA LEU A 66 -1.75 12.17 -5.92
C LEU A 66 -2.40 10.78 -5.97
N PHE A 67 -1.93 9.82 -5.16
CA PHE A 67 -2.55 8.48 -5.12
C PHE A 67 -4.02 8.55 -4.71
N THR A 68 -4.34 9.36 -3.69
CA THR A 68 -5.73 9.55 -3.27
C THR A 68 -6.57 10.25 -4.34
N ALA A 69 -6.01 11.25 -5.03
CA ALA A 69 -6.68 11.96 -6.12
C ALA A 69 -6.95 11.04 -7.32
N ILE A 70 -5.99 10.19 -7.71
CA ILE A 70 -6.18 9.20 -8.76
C ILE A 70 -7.30 8.24 -8.38
N ARG A 71 -7.27 7.67 -7.17
CA ARG A 71 -8.35 6.79 -6.70
C ARG A 71 -9.69 7.51 -6.75
N ASP A 72 -9.77 8.71 -6.17
CA ASP A 72 -11.04 9.37 -5.93
C ASP A 72 -11.60 10.03 -7.20
N ARG A 73 -10.77 10.60 -8.08
CA ARG A 73 -11.25 11.35 -9.25
C ARG A 73 -11.23 10.53 -10.54
N LEU A 74 -10.31 9.57 -10.66
CA LEU A 74 -10.18 8.73 -11.86
C LEU A 74 -10.81 7.34 -11.69
N LEU A 75 -10.52 6.65 -10.59
CA LEU A 75 -10.98 5.26 -10.42
C LEU A 75 -12.43 5.19 -9.92
N LEU A 76 -12.73 5.81 -8.77
CA LEU A 76 -14.04 5.68 -8.13
C LEU A 76 -15.15 6.48 -8.83
N SER A 77 -14.81 7.35 -9.77
CA SER A 77 -15.77 8.22 -10.49
C SER A 77 -16.60 7.49 -11.54
N ASN A 78 -16.19 6.28 -11.94
CA ASN A 78 -16.87 5.51 -12.99
C ASN A 78 -16.79 3.99 -12.72
N PRO A 79 -17.70 3.18 -13.30
CA PRO A 79 -17.76 1.74 -13.02
C PRO A 79 -16.52 0.95 -13.43
N VAL A 80 -15.87 1.32 -14.54
CA VAL A 80 -14.65 0.63 -15.02
C VAL A 80 -13.50 0.84 -14.04
N GLY A 81 -13.31 2.08 -13.57
CA GLY A 81 -12.30 2.40 -12.58
C GLY A 81 -12.56 1.73 -11.23
N GLN A 82 -13.83 1.61 -10.81
CA GLN A 82 -14.22 0.83 -9.62
C GLN A 82 -13.86 -0.65 -9.76
N ALA A 83 -14.13 -1.26 -10.92
CA ALA A 83 -13.75 -2.65 -11.18
C ALA A 83 -12.23 -2.86 -11.15
N VAL A 84 -11.44 -1.92 -11.69
CA VAL A 84 -9.96 -1.95 -11.61
C VAL A 84 -9.48 -1.83 -10.17
N HIS A 85 -10.05 -0.89 -9.40
CA HIS A 85 -9.75 -0.71 -7.99
C HIS A 85 -10.02 -2.00 -7.20
N ASP A 86 -11.19 -2.59 -7.39
CA ASP A 86 -11.60 -3.80 -6.67
C ASP A 86 -10.75 -5.01 -7.07
N TYR A 87 -10.41 -5.15 -8.35
CA TYR A 87 -9.47 -6.16 -8.82
C TYR A 87 -8.08 -5.99 -8.18
N TYR A 88 -7.56 -4.77 -8.19
CA TYR A 88 -6.26 -4.45 -7.58
C TYR A 88 -6.22 -4.87 -6.12
N TYR A 89 -7.18 -4.40 -5.30
CA TYR A 89 -7.21 -4.71 -3.88
C TYR A 89 -7.57 -6.18 -3.62
N ARG A 90 -8.33 -6.85 -4.50
CA ARG A 90 -8.61 -8.28 -4.32
C ARG A 90 -7.38 -9.17 -4.51
N TRP A 91 -6.51 -8.85 -5.47
CA TRP A 91 -5.49 -9.80 -5.93
C TRP A 91 -4.05 -9.40 -5.63
N THR A 92 -3.74 -8.11 -5.50
CA THR A 92 -2.33 -7.67 -5.29
C THR A 92 -1.82 -7.89 -3.88
N LEU A 93 -2.71 -8.21 -2.95
CA LEU A 93 -2.36 -8.44 -1.57
C LEU A 93 -1.55 -9.72 -1.35
N TYR A 94 -2.01 -10.87 -1.87
CA TYR A 94 -1.33 -12.16 -1.69
C TYR A 94 0.15 -12.12 -2.12
N PRO A 95 0.51 -11.57 -3.31
CA PRO A 95 1.91 -11.43 -3.68
C PRO A 95 2.64 -10.39 -2.82
N ALA A 96 1.96 -9.34 -2.34
CA ALA A 96 2.58 -8.36 -1.44
C ALA A 96 2.93 -8.98 -0.08
N GLU A 97 2.08 -9.83 0.49
CA GLU A 97 2.32 -10.55 1.76
C GLU A 97 3.56 -11.45 1.68
N ALA A 98 3.76 -12.15 0.56
CA ALA A 98 4.96 -12.96 0.35
C ALA A 98 6.25 -12.13 0.30
N PHE A 99 6.14 -10.84 -0.03
CA PHE A 99 7.27 -9.94 -0.17
C PHE A 99 7.56 -9.14 1.10
N LYS A 100 6.57 -8.90 1.97
CA LYS A 100 6.73 -8.06 3.17
C LYS A 100 7.89 -8.51 4.05
N SER A 101 8.63 -7.53 4.58
CA SER A 101 9.63 -7.83 5.62
C SER A 101 8.95 -8.37 6.88
N PRO A 102 9.67 -9.11 7.74
CA PRO A 102 9.10 -9.55 9.02
C PRO A 102 8.57 -8.40 9.88
N ALA A 103 9.19 -7.22 9.80
CA ALA A 103 8.74 -6.02 10.50
C ALA A 103 7.47 -5.39 9.89
N GLN A 104 7.20 -5.61 8.59
CA GLN A 104 6.00 -5.12 7.90
C GLN A 104 4.79 -6.05 8.05
N LYS A 105 5.00 -7.29 8.47
CA LYS A 105 3.91 -8.23 8.74
C LYS A 105 3.10 -7.78 9.93
N GLN A 106 1.79 -7.83 9.79
CA GLN A 106 0.86 -7.38 10.83
C GLN A 106 0.96 -8.25 12.08
N ILE A 107 0.94 -9.58 11.89
CA ILE A 107 1.07 -10.56 12.97
C ILE A 107 2.30 -11.40 12.67
N ARG A 108 3.14 -11.58 13.69
CA ARG A 108 4.25 -12.52 13.70
C ARG A 108 3.95 -13.58 14.74
N THR A 109 4.49 -14.77 14.56
CA THR A 109 4.28 -15.89 15.48
C THR A 109 5.62 -16.37 16.00
N VAL A 110 5.68 -16.73 17.27
CA VAL A 110 6.90 -17.20 17.92
C VAL A 110 6.61 -18.46 18.73
N TRP A 111 7.42 -19.48 18.58
CA TRP A 111 7.40 -20.61 19.49
C TRP A 111 8.26 -20.27 20.70
N LEU A 112 7.62 -19.97 21.83
CA LEU A 112 8.30 -19.61 23.07
C LEU A 112 8.57 -20.88 23.89
N ARG A 113 9.85 -21.19 24.09
CA ARG A 113 10.33 -22.30 24.93
C ARG A 113 10.88 -21.74 26.23
N LEU A 114 10.33 -22.21 27.33
CA LEU A 114 10.77 -21.86 28.68
C LEU A 114 11.66 -22.99 29.20
N GLY A 115 12.82 -22.63 29.75
CA GLY A 115 13.72 -23.55 30.43
C GLY A 115 13.13 -24.07 31.74
N ALA A 116 13.85 -25.02 32.37
CA ALA A 116 13.41 -25.65 33.62
C ALA A 116 13.36 -24.69 34.83
N ALA A 117 14.12 -23.59 34.78
CA ALA A 117 13.98 -22.48 35.72
C ALA A 117 12.75 -21.67 35.34
N GLY A 118 11.82 -21.48 36.28
CA GLY A 118 10.55 -20.75 36.08
C GLY A 118 10.75 -19.27 35.78
N GLU A 119 11.31 -18.96 34.62
CA GLU A 119 11.32 -17.61 34.05
C GLU A 119 9.88 -17.14 33.86
N ASP A 120 9.64 -15.83 33.96
CA ASP A 120 8.32 -15.20 33.85
C ASP A 120 7.74 -15.33 32.42
N GLY A 121 7.37 -16.55 32.04
CA GLY A 121 6.85 -16.89 30.71
C GLY A 121 5.58 -16.12 30.39
N ALA A 122 4.77 -15.80 31.40
CA ALA A 122 3.60 -14.94 31.25
C ALA A 122 3.99 -13.49 30.90
N ALA A 123 5.03 -12.93 31.53
CA ALA A 123 5.51 -11.59 31.23
C ALA A 123 6.13 -11.52 29.82
N LEU A 124 6.92 -12.52 29.45
CA LEU A 124 7.48 -12.66 28.10
C LEU A 124 6.38 -12.78 27.04
N ALA A 125 5.41 -13.67 27.25
CA ALA A 125 4.27 -13.84 26.35
C ALA A 125 3.47 -12.55 26.20
N ALA A 126 3.20 -11.84 27.30
CA ALA A 126 2.51 -10.57 27.28
C ALA A 126 3.31 -9.47 26.57
N ALA A 127 4.62 -9.40 26.78
CA ALA A 127 5.50 -8.43 26.13
C ALA A 127 5.56 -8.63 24.60
N LEU A 128 5.62 -9.90 24.16
CA LEU A 128 5.57 -10.31 22.76
C LEU A 128 4.21 -10.01 22.12
N ALA A 129 3.11 -10.44 22.75
CA ALA A 129 1.74 -10.23 22.26
C ALA A 129 1.36 -8.74 22.19
N ALA A 130 1.89 -7.92 23.12
CA ALA A 130 1.74 -6.48 23.08
C ALA A 130 2.36 -5.84 21.81
N ARG A 131 3.26 -6.53 21.10
CA ARG A 131 3.94 -6.07 19.87
C ARG A 131 3.57 -6.89 18.63
N ASP A 132 2.43 -7.56 18.69
CA ASP A 132 1.88 -8.39 17.62
C ASP A 132 2.81 -9.57 17.23
N VAL A 133 3.59 -10.05 18.21
CA VAL A 133 4.36 -11.29 18.13
C VAL A 133 3.64 -12.31 19.02
N LEU A 134 2.83 -13.17 18.42
CA LEU A 134 1.96 -14.09 19.13
C LEU A 134 2.68 -15.39 19.48
N PRO A 135 2.76 -15.75 20.78
CA PRO A 135 3.30 -17.04 21.19
C PRO A 135 2.44 -18.21 20.69
N LEU A 136 3.09 -19.25 20.17
CA LEU A 136 2.49 -20.53 19.79
C LEU A 136 2.92 -21.64 20.75
N ALA A 137 2.07 -22.66 20.89
CA ALA A 137 2.37 -23.83 21.72
C ALA A 137 3.45 -24.75 21.11
N GLY A 138 3.66 -24.68 19.80
CA GLY A 138 4.61 -25.54 19.09
C GLY A 138 5.31 -24.84 17.92
N PRO A 139 6.29 -25.53 17.29
CA PRO A 139 7.06 -24.97 16.19
C PRO A 139 6.26 -24.81 14.88
N ALA A 140 5.19 -25.58 14.72
CA ALA A 140 4.39 -25.56 13.50
C ALA A 140 3.75 -24.17 13.29
N GLY A 141 4.08 -23.51 12.17
CA GLY A 141 3.59 -22.17 11.85
C GLY A 141 4.27 -21.02 12.61
N ALA A 142 5.29 -21.30 13.41
CA ALA A 142 6.10 -20.27 14.06
C ALA A 142 7.04 -19.61 13.05
N HIS A 143 7.04 -18.28 12.98
CA HIS A 143 8.03 -17.54 12.21
C HIS A 143 9.40 -17.53 12.89
N PHE A 144 9.41 -17.57 14.23
CA PHE A 144 10.60 -17.51 15.06
C PHE A 144 10.52 -18.51 16.20
N GLU A 145 11.68 -18.89 16.73
CA GLU A 145 11.79 -19.60 18.00
C GLU A 145 12.41 -18.66 19.02
N ALA A 146 11.86 -18.61 20.23
CA ALA A 146 12.44 -17.90 21.36
C ALA A 146 12.69 -18.89 22.48
N GLU A 147 13.94 -19.03 22.90
CA GLU A 147 14.35 -19.90 24.00
C GLU A 147 14.79 -19.04 25.18
N ALA A 148 14.08 -19.16 26.29
CA ALA A 148 14.32 -18.43 27.51
C ALA A 148 14.87 -19.42 28.56
N ALA A 149 16.17 -19.30 28.89
CA ALA A 149 16.85 -20.22 29.80
C ALA A 149 18.01 -19.53 30.53
N ALA A 150 18.12 -19.78 31.83
CA ALA A 150 19.18 -19.24 32.70
C ALA A 150 19.31 -17.70 32.62
N GLY A 151 18.17 -17.00 32.54
CA GLY A 151 18.08 -15.55 32.45
C GLY A 151 18.43 -14.98 31.07
N ARG A 152 18.73 -15.84 30.09
CA ARG A 152 19.02 -15.45 28.70
C ARG A 152 17.82 -15.74 27.81
N LEU A 153 17.64 -14.89 26.82
CA LEU A 153 16.63 -15.02 25.78
C LEU A 153 17.31 -15.06 24.42
N ARG A 154 17.15 -16.18 23.71
CA ARG A 154 17.72 -16.41 22.38
C ARG A 154 16.63 -16.50 21.34
N PHE A 155 16.72 -15.68 20.31
CA PHE A 155 15.84 -15.75 19.15
C PHE A 155 16.51 -16.49 18.00
N ARG A 156 15.82 -17.47 17.42
CA ARG A 156 16.25 -18.19 16.23
C ARG A 156 15.21 -18.09 15.12
N GLY A 157 15.68 -18.15 13.87
CA GLY A 157 14.84 -18.26 12.69
C GLY A 157 15.53 -19.12 11.65
N GLU A 158 14.81 -20.11 11.12
CA GLU A 158 15.35 -21.11 10.19
C GLU A 158 16.66 -21.76 10.71
N GLY A 159 16.70 -22.07 12.01
CA GLY A 159 17.86 -22.69 12.68
C GLY A 159 19.04 -21.75 12.98
N ARG A 160 19.02 -20.49 12.53
CA ARG A 160 20.09 -19.50 12.78
C ARG A 160 19.78 -18.64 14.00
N LEU A 161 20.78 -18.35 14.82
CA LEU A 161 20.69 -17.33 15.87
C LEU A 161 20.50 -15.94 15.25
N LEU A 162 19.41 -15.26 15.63
CA LEU A 162 19.06 -13.93 15.15
C LEU A 162 19.47 -12.83 16.14
N ALA A 163 19.25 -13.07 17.43
CA ALA A 163 19.65 -12.20 18.52
C ALA A 163 19.79 -13.01 19.82
N GLU A 164 20.67 -12.57 20.73
CA GLU A 164 20.80 -13.08 22.09
C GLU A 164 20.79 -11.91 23.07
N THR A 165 19.96 -11.98 24.10
CA THR A 165 19.81 -10.95 25.13
C THR A 165 19.49 -11.58 26.49
N THR A 166 19.23 -10.77 27.52
CA THR A 166 18.72 -11.22 28.81
C THR A 166 17.20 -11.02 28.88
N VAL A 167 16.52 -11.84 29.69
CA VAL A 167 15.06 -11.70 29.92
C VAL A 167 14.73 -10.31 30.46
N GLY A 168 15.51 -9.81 31.42
CA GLY A 168 15.32 -8.47 32.01
C GLY A 168 15.43 -7.36 30.97
N PHE A 169 16.49 -7.36 30.15
CA PHE A 169 16.66 -6.36 29.11
C PHE A 169 15.53 -6.40 28.06
N PHE A 170 15.09 -7.61 27.68
CA PHE A 170 13.96 -7.76 26.77
C PHE A 170 12.66 -7.20 27.36
N LEU A 171 12.38 -7.41 28.65
CA LEU A 171 11.17 -6.89 29.28
C LEU A 171 11.20 -5.35 29.41
N GLU A 172 12.39 -4.77 29.60
CA GLU A 172 12.57 -3.31 29.63
C GLU A 172 12.48 -2.67 28.24
N ARG A 173 13.09 -3.29 27.22
CA ARG A 173 13.20 -2.74 25.86
C ARG A 173 12.89 -3.77 24.76
N PRO A 174 11.67 -4.31 24.72
CA PRO A 174 11.31 -5.37 23.78
C PRO A 174 11.33 -4.90 22.32
N GLU A 175 11.01 -3.63 22.03
CA GLU A 175 11.06 -3.08 20.67
C GLU A 175 12.45 -3.16 20.05
N ALA A 176 13.47 -2.75 20.81
CA ALA A 176 14.85 -2.71 20.33
C ALA A 176 15.35 -4.12 19.95
N VAL A 177 15.06 -5.11 20.81
CA VAL A 177 15.41 -6.51 20.56
C VAL A 177 14.63 -7.06 19.38
N LEU A 178 13.31 -6.81 19.30
CA LEU A 178 12.49 -7.31 18.21
C LEU A 178 12.89 -6.68 16.86
N GLU A 179 13.25 -5.41 16.81
CA GLU A 179 13.77 -4.75 15.60
C GLU A 179 15.07 -5.41 15.12
N GLU A 180 15.97 -5.76 16.03
CA GLU A 180 17.18 -6.52 15.73
C GLU A 180 16.84 -7.90 15.16
N VAL A 181 15.94 -8.64 15.83
CA VAL A 181 15.47 -9.96 15.39
C VAL A 181 14.87 -9.89 13.98
N PHE A 182 14.00 -8.92 13.71
CA PHE A 182 13.34 -8.80 12.41
C PHE A 182 14.31 -8.39 11.32
N ARG A 183 15.26 -7.49 11.62
CA ARG A 183 16.31 -7.08 10.68
C ARG A 183 17.19 -8.27 10.34
N ALA A 184 17.65 -9.01 11.35
CA ALA A 184 18.48 -10.20 11.15
C ALA A 184 17.72 -11.26 10.33
N ALA A 185 16.43 -11.46 10.57
CA ALA A 185 15.61 -12.44 9.85
C ALA A 185 15.36 -12.11 8.37
N ASP A 186 15.58 -10.87 7.93
CA ASP A 186 15.10 -10.36 6.65
C ASP A 186 16.07 -10.58 5.49
N ARG A 187 16.16 -11.83 5.02
CA ARG A 187 17.02 -12.21 3.88
C ARG A 187 16.64 -11.54 2.56
N LEU A 188 15.40 -11.10 2.42
CA LEU A 188 14.88 -10.52 1.18
C LEU A 188 15.15 -9.01 1.06
N ALA A 189 15.70 -8.35 2.08
CA ALA A 189 15.93 -6.91 2.06
C ALA A 189 16.74 -6.40 0.84
N PRO A 190 17.84 -7.04 0.40
CA PRO A 190 18.55 -6.62 -0.80
C PRO A 190 17.72 -6.78 -2.08
N PHE A 191 16.96 -7.88 -2.18
CA PHE A 191 16.07 -8.12 -3.32
C PHE A 191 14.93 -7.10 -3.38
N ARG A 192 14.35 -6.72 -2.23
CA ARG A 192 13.32 -5.66 -2.19
C ARG A 192 13.85 -4.31 -2.66
N ARG A 193 15.05 -3.94 -2.25
CA ARG A 193 15.72 -2.72 -2.73
C ARG A 193 15.92 -2.77 -4.23
N PHE A 194 16.40 -3.91 -4.75
CA PHE A 194 16.57 -4.11 -6.19
C PHE A 194 15.24 -3.96 -6.96
N ILE A 195 14.17 -4.63 -6.53
CA ILE A 195 12.85 -4.54 -7.17
C ILE A 195 12.30 -3.11 -7.07
N PHE A 196 12.47 -2.43 -5.94
CA PHE A 196 12.07 -1.02 -5.80
C PHE A 196 12.71 -0.15 -6.89
N PHE A 197 14.03 -0.24 -7.08
CA PHE A 197 14.71 0.52 -8.14
C PHE A 197 14.32 0.04 -9.55
N ALA A 198 14.11 -1.26 -9.74
CA ALA A 198 13.67 -1.82 -11.01
C ALA A 198 12.27 -1.32 -11.40
N VAL A 199 11.34 -1.21 -10.45
CA VAL A 199 10.01 -0.61 -10.68
C VAL A 199 10.13 0.89 -10.87
N LEU A 200 10.94 1.57 -10.05
CA LEU A 200 11.13 3.03 -10.12
C LEU A 200 11.62 3.47 -11.51
N LEU A 201 12.59 2.76 -12.08
CA LEU A 201 13.13 3.07 -13.42
C LEU A 201 12.35 2.36 -14.54
N GLY A 202 11.87 1.15 -14.28
CA GLY A 202 11.21 0.30 -15.26
C GLY A 202 9.81 0.76 -15.61
N PHE A 203 9.05 1.29 -14.64
CA PHE A 203 7.67 1.74 -14.90
C PHE A 203 7.62 2.92 -15.88
N PRO A 204 8.38 4.03 -15.70
CA PRO A 204 8.42 5.11 -16.70
C PRO A 204 8.92 4.62 -18.06
N THR A 205 9.90 3.72 -18.07
CA THR A 205 10.43 3.13 -19.31
C THR A 205 9.37 2.32 -20.04
N ALA A 206 8.62 1.47 -19.32
CA ALA A 206 7.55 0.66 -19.89
C ALA A 206 6.40 1.53 -20.44
N LEU A 207 6.02 2.58 -19.70
CA LEU A 207 5.00 3.53 -20.14
C LEU A 207 5.42 4.25 -21.42
N TYR A 208 6.67 4.72 -21.48
CA TYR A 208 7.23 5.33 -22.69
C TYR A 208 7.23 4.34 -23.87
N CYS A 209 7.70 3.11 -23.66
CA CYS A 209 7.71 2.08 -24.71
C CYS A 209 6.30 1.77 -25.22
N LEU A 210 5.32 1.70 -24.32
CA LEU A 210 3.92 1.48 -24.68
C LEU A 210 3.37 2.65 -25.50
N ALA A 211 3.55 3.89 -25.03
CA ALA A 211 3.13 5.09 -25.77
C ALA A 211 3.80 5.16 -27.15
N HIS A 212 5.10 4.90 -27.21
CA HIS A 212 5.85 4.85 -28.45
C HIS A 212 5.36 3.76 -29.39
N ALA A 213 5.00 2.58 -28.89
CA ALA A 213 4.41 1.52 -29.70
C ALA A 213 3.02 1.91 -30.24
N LEU A 214 2.16 2.46 -29.39
CA LEU A 214 0.79 2.86 -29.76
C LEU A 214 0.77 3.99 -30.78
N ILE A 215 1.72 4.93 -30.73
CA ILE A 215 1.85 6.02 -31.70
C ILE A 215 2.61 5.54 -32.96
N GLY A 216 3.69 4.78 -32.75
CA GLY A 216 4.61 4.39 -33.81
C GLY A 216 4.09 3.30 -34.73
N LEU A 217 3.31 2.33 -34.22
CA LEU A 217 2.76 1.23 -35.04
C LEU A 217 1.80 1.75 -36.13
N PRO A 218 0.79 2.59 -35.82
CA PRO A 218 -0.07 3.19 -36.85
C PRO A 218 0.72 4.09 -37.80
N ALA A 219 1.66 4.89 -37.28
CA ALA A 219 2.47 5.78 -38.11
C ALA A 219 3.34 4.99 -39.11
N ALA A 220 3.86 3.83 -38.71
CA ALA A 220 4.65 2.96 -39.59
C ALA A 220 3.83 2.30 -40.71
N LEU A 221 2.50 2.18 -40.55
CA LEU A 221 1.60 1.71 -41.61
C LEU A 221 1.29 2.81 -42.64
N LEU A 222 1.37 4.07 -42.24
CA LEU A 222 0.95 5.22 -43.05
C LEU A 222 2.13 6.00 -43.66
N LEU A 223 3.31 5.94 -43.04
CA LEU A 223 4.48 6.73 -43.43
C LEU A 223 5.69 5.82 -43.67
N PRO A 224 6.51 6.11 -44.69
CA PRO A 224 7.73 5.36 -44.93
C PRO A 224 8.69 5.51 -43.74
N ALA A 225 9.33 4.40 -43.37
CA ALA A 225 10.28 4.34 -42.27
C ALA A 225 11.44 5.31 -42.51
N SER A 226 11.39 6.47 -41.84
CA SER A 226 12.39 7.53 -41.95
C SER A 226 12.85 7.99 -40.56
N ARG A 227 14.08 8.51 -40.47
CA ARG A 227 14.60 9.07 -39.20
C ARG A 227 13.72 10.21 -38.67
N ARG A 228 13.07 10.95 -39.55
CA ARG A 228 12.13 12.03 -39.19
C ARG A 228 10.87 11.47 -38.52
N ALA A 229 10.30 10.38 -39.03
CA ALA A 229 9.14 9.72 -38.41
C ALA A 229 9.45 9.25 -36.98
N GLY A 230 10.65 8.69 -36.74
CA GLY A 230 11.08 8.28 -35.40
C GLY A 230 11.20 9.46 -34.42
N ARG A 231 11.73 10.60 -34.86
CA ARG A 231 11.81 11.82 -34.03
C ARG A 231 10.44 12.42 -33.74
N LEU A 232 9.54 12.41 -34.72
CA LEU A 232 8.16 12.86 -34.53
C LEU A 232 7.41 11.97 -33.53
N CYS A 233 7.59 10.65 -33.60
CA CYS A 233 7.02 9.72 -32.61
C CYS A 233 7.57 9.99 -31.20
N ALA A 234 8.88 10.17 -31.06
CA ALA A 234 9.50 10.51 -29.78
C ALA A 234 8.98 11.85 -29.22
N ALA A 235 8.84 12.87 -30.07
CA ALA A 235 8.28 14.16 -29.70
C ALA A 235 6.80 14.05 -29.27
N ALA A 236 6.01 13.26 -29.99
CA ALA A 236 4.62 12.99 -29.63
C ALA A 236 4.49 12.25 -28.29
N CYS A 237 5.37 11.27 -28.03
CA CYS A 237 5.42 10.58 -26.73
C CYS A 237 5.75 11.53 -25.59
N PHE A 238 6.73 12.42 -25.80
CA PHE A 238 7.10 13.43 -24.82
C PHE A 238 5.94 14.41 -24.56
N ALA A 239 5.29 14.89 -25.62
CA ALA A 239 4.12 15.77 -25.51
C ALA A 239 2.95 15.10 -24.78
N LEU A 240 2.64 13.83 -25.10
CA LEU A 240 1.61 13.06 -24.41
C LEU A 240 1.91 12.92 -22.91
N ALA A 241 3.16 12.65 -22.58
CA ALA A 241 3.56 12.46 -21.19
C ALA A 241 3.62 13.79 -20.42
N ALA A 242 3.97 14.91 -21.06
CA ALA A 242 3.83 16.26 -20.51
C ALA A 242 2.35 16.63 -20.28
N LEU A 243 1.46 16.28 -21.23
CA LEU A 243 0.03 16.47 -21.07
C LEU A 243 -0.53 15.63 -19.91
N ALA A 244 -0.11 14.37 -19.80
CA ALA A 244 -0.47 13.51 -18.68
C ALA A 244 0.01 14.11 -17.35
N PHE A 245 1.23 14.65 -17.30
CA PHE A 245 1.74 15.35 -16.13
C PHE A 245 0.86 16.54 -15.74
N VAL A 246 0.52 17.42 -16.69
CA VAL A 246 -0.38 18.57 -16.45
C VAL A 246 -1.75 18.09 -15.98
N PHE A 247 -2.30 17.05 -16.59
CA PHE A 247 -3.56 16.45 -16.19
C PHE A 247 -3.51 15.93 -14.74
N PHE A 248 -2.44 15.26 -14.33
CA PHE A 248 -2.29 14.77 -12.96
C PHE A 248 -2.09 15.89 -11.94
N VAL A 249 -1.39 16.97 -12.30
CA VAL A 249 -1.30 18.18 -11.46
C VAL A 249 -2.69 18.81 -11.29
N ALA A 250 -3.44 18.97 -12.38
CA ALA A 250 -4.82 19.49 -12.33
C ALA A 250 -5.76 18.55 -11.55
N LEU A 251 -5.55 17.23 -11.61
CA LEU A 251 -6.25 16.27 -10.76
C LEU A 251 -5.89 16.41 -9.28
N GLY A 252 -4.73 16.95 -8.92
CA GLY A 252 -4.33 17.21 -7.55
C GLY A 252 -4.91 18.50 -6.97
N GLU A 253 -5.22 19.48 -7.80
CA GLU A 253 -5.82 20.75 -7.35
C GLU A 253 -7.30 20.55 -6.97
N GLU A 254 -7.65 20.82 -5.70
CA GLU A 254 -9.03 20.94 -5.26
C GLU A 254 -9.62 22.27 -5.77
N PRO A 255 -10.73 22.27 -6.54
CA PRO A 255 -11.40 23.51 -6.87
C PRO A 255 -11.84 24.22 -5.58
N THR A 256 -11.76 25.55 -5.58
CA THR A 256 -12.24 26.36 -4.46
C THR A 256 -13.68 25.97 -4.13
N PRO A 257 -13.96 25.58 -2.89
CA PRO A 257 -15.24 24.99 -2.59
C PRO A 257 -16.31 26.07 -2.51
N PRO A 258 -17.45 25.87 -3.19
CA PRO A 258 -18.58 26.78 -3.06
C PRO A 258 -19.12 26.72 -1.62
N GLU A 259 -19.68 27.83 -1.14
CA GLU A 259 -20.36 27.86 0.16
C GLU A 259 -21.45 26.77 0.24
N PRO A 260 -21.65 26.15 1.43
CA PRO A 260 -22.68 25.14 1.61
C PRO A 260 -24.05 25.76 1.35
N PRO A 261 -24.88 25.19 0.45
CA PRO A 261 -26.15 25.79 0.11
C PRO A 261 -27.16 25.66 1.25
N PRO A 262 -28.07 26.64 1.43
CA PRO A 262 -29.10 26.61 2.48
C PRO A 262 -30.10 25.45 2.30
N ALA A 263 -30.27 24.92 1.07
CA ALA A 263 -31.18 23.82 0.74
C ALA A 263 -30.69 22.42 1.19
N GLY A 264 -29.53 22.32 1.82
CA GLY A 264 -28.94 21.05 2.26
C GLY A 264 -28.14 20.31 1.18
N ILE A 265 -27.33 19.34 1.60
CA ILE A 265 -26.36 18.65 0.72
C ILE A 265 -26.99 17.51 -0.08
N SER A 266 -28.08 16.93 0.40
CA SER A 266 -28.71 15.74 -0.20
C SER A 266 -29.27 15.97 -1.61
N GLY A 267 -29.77 17.18 -1.90
CA GLY A 267 -30.33 17.54 -3.21
C GLY A 267 -29.29 17.85 -4.30
N LEU A 268 -27.99 17.86 -3.96
CA LEU A 268 -26.92 18.20 -4.89
C LEU A 268 -26.48 16.99 -5.73
N PRO A 269 -25.98 17.21 -6.96
CA PRO A 269 -25.39 16.12 -7.73
C PRO A 269 -24.19 15.52 -6.99
N PRO A 270 -23.92 14.20 -7.12
CA PRO A 270 -22.90 13.51 -6.32
C PRO A 270 -21.49 14.12 -6.42
N ALA A 271 -21.12 14.65 -7.59
CA ALA A 271 -19.85 15.36 -7.76
C ALA A 271 -19.74 16.59 -6.85
N ARG A 272 -20.83 17.36 -6.69
CA ARG A 272 -20.88 18.54 -5.81
C ARG A 272 -20.96 18.13 -4.34
N GLN A 273 -21.65 17.02 -4.02
CA GLN A 273 -21.60 16.43 -2.68
C GLN A 273 -20.16 16.07 -2.29
N ALA A 274 -19.43 15.37 -3.16
CA ALA A 274 -18.06 14.97 -2.92
C ALA A 274 -17.12 16.17 -2.75
N GLY A 275 -17.23 17.19 -3.61
CA GLY A 275 -16.43 18.41 -3.49
C GLY A 275 -16.67 19.17 -2.18
N LEU A 276 -17.94 19.32 -1.76
CA LEU A 276 -18.28 19.96 -0.48
C LEU A 276 -17.77 19.15 0.72
N LEU A 277 -17.93 17.82 0.71
CA LEU A 277 -17.43 16.97 1.78
C LEU A 277 -15.90 17.02 1.88
N GLY A 278 -15.18 16.95 0.74
CA GLY A 278 -13.72 17.08 0.69
C GLY A 278 -13.26 18.40 1.31
N ALA A 279 -13.88 19.50 0.88
CA ALA A 279 -13.59 20.83 1.39
C ALA A 279 -13.84 21.03 2.89
N LEU A 280 -14.88 20.40 3.44
CA LEU A 280 -15.13 20.42 4.88
C LEU A 280 -14.06 19.63 5.63
N LEU A 281 -13.69 18.45 5.12
CA LEU A 281 -12.65 17.62 5.71
C LEU A 281 -11.30 18.34 5.75
N ASP A 282 -10.92 19.01 4.67
CA ASP A 282 -9.65 19.75 4.59
C ASP A 282 -9.59 20.93 5.58
N ARG A 283 -10.74 21.54 5.86
CA ARG A 283 -10.88 22.61 6.87
C ARG A 283 -11.14 22.09 8.29
N GLY A 284 -11.21 20.77 8.50
CA GLY A 284 -11.56 20.17 9.78
C GLY A 284 -12.95 20.54 10.28
N ARG A 285 -13.88 20.86 9.37
CA ARG A 285 -15.27 21.25 9.69
C ARG A 285 -16.15 20.03 9.86
N GLU A 286 -17.15 20.15 10.74
CA GLU A 286 -18.03 19.04 11.06
C GLU A 286 -19.04 18.74 9.94
N VAL A 287 -19.02 17.50 9.44
CA VAL A 287 -19.91 17.06 8.35
C VAL A 287 -21.39 17.09 8.75
N THR A 288 -21.69 16.87 10.03
CA THR A 288 -23.07 16.83 10.54
C THR A 288 -23.70 18.21 10.68
N ALA A 289 -22.94 19.29 10.44
CA ALA A 289 -23.49 20.64 10.32
C ALA A 289 -24.24 20.86 8.98
N LEU A 290 -24.05 19.97 8.00
CA LEU A 290 -24.75 20.03 6.72
C LEU A 290 -26.16 19.44 6.84
N ALA A 291 -27.18 20.21 6.50
CA ALA A 291 -28.55 19.68 6.44
C ALA A 291 -28.65 18.51 5.43
N GLY A 292 -29.20 17.38 5.88
CA GLY A 292 -29.40 16.19 5.04
C GLY A 292 -28.16 15.32 4.82
N TRP A 293 -27.14 15.43 5.67
CA TRP A 293 -25.90 14.65 5.58
C TRP A 293 -26.15 13.13 5.70
N GLU A 294 -27.18 12.70 6.44
CA GLU A 294 -27.52 11.30 6.69
C GLU A 294 -27.90 10.58 5.39
N ALA A 295 -28.56 11.29 4.48
CA ALA A 295 -28.96 10.77 3.18
C ALA A 295 -27.75 10.40 2.31
N LEU A 296 -26.60 11.03 2.55
CA LEU A 296 -25.37 10.77 1.80
C LEU A 296 -24.85 9.34 2.01
N ALA A 297 -25.23 8.67 3.10
CA ALA A 297 -24.91 7.26 3.32
C ALA A 297 -25.53 6.33 2.25
N ARG A 298 -26.55 6.80 1.53
CA ARG A 298 -27.22 6.10 0.42
C ARG A 298 -26.87 6.67 -0.95
N SER A 299 -25.89 7.58 -1.04
CA SER A 299 -25.47 8.16 -2.31
C SER A 299 -25.01 7.05 -3.27
N PRO A 300 -25.41 7.08 -4.57
CA PRO A 300 -24.91 6.12 -5.54
C PRO A 300 -23.40 6.22 -5.76
N ASP A 301 -22.82 7.39 -5.47
CA ASP A 301 -21.39 7.65 -5.62
C ASP A 301 -20.60 7.17 -4.38
N PRO A 302 -19.73 6.15 -4.50
CA PRO A 302 -18.95 5.66 -3.37
C PRO A 302 -17.98 6.68 -2.80
N ARG A 303 -17.60 7.70 -3.57
CA ARG A 303 -16.73 8.78 -3.08
C ARG A 303 -17.44 9.59 -2.02
N VAL A 304 -18.73 9.88 -2.23
CA VAL A 304 -19.57 10.59 -1.26
C VAL A 304 -19.68 9.78 0.02
N ARG A 305 -20.00 8.48 -0.08
CA ARG A 305 -20.12 7.59 1.10
C ARG A 305 -18.79 7.46 1.87
N ARG A 306 -17.67 7.35 1.15
CA ARG A 306 -16.32 7.31 1.75
C ARG A 306 -15.97 8.60 2.46
N LEU A 307 -16.19 9.75 1.83
CA LEU A 307 -15.92 11.07 2.42
C LEU A 307 -16.81 11.32 3.64
N LEU A 308 -18.08 10.90 3.58
CA LEU A 308 -18.98 10.92 4.71
C LEU A 308 -18.41 10.11 5.88
N ALA A 309 -18.02 8.85 5.66
CA ALA A 309 -17.41 8.02 6.69
C ALA A 309 -16.20 8.71 7.35
N ARG A 310 -15.29 9.27 6.55
CA ARG A 310 -14.12 10.02 7.05
C ARG A 310 -14.53 11.21 7.92
N GLY A 311 -15.57 11.96 7.53
CA GLY A 311 -16.07 13.11 8.28
C GLY A 311 -16.69 12.72 9.61
N LEU A 312 -17.47 11.64 9.62
CA LEU A 312 -18.10 11.12 10.83
C LEU A 312 -17.09 10.59 11.86
N GLY A 313 -15.88 10.23 11.42
CA GLY A 313 -14.78 9.84 12.31
C GLY A 313 -14.32 10.95 13.25
N ALA A 314 -14.44 12.21 12.85
CA ALA A 314 -14.08 13.38 13.67
C ALA A 314 -15.30 14.10 14.28
N SER A 315 -16.51 13.76 13.85
CA SER A 315 -17.75 14.36 14.37
C SER A 315 -17.99 14.00 15.84
N ARG A 316 -18.68 14.86 16.59
CA ARG A 316 -19.15 14.56 17.94
C ARG A 316 -20.61 14.14 17.98
N SER A 317 -21.30 14.12 16.84
CA SER A 317 -22.70 13.75 16.75
C SER A 317 -22.97 12.33 17.28
N PRO A 318 -24.02 12.14 18.09
CA PRO A 318 -24.47 10.81 18.54
C PRO A 318 -25.13 10.01 17.41
N GLU A 319 -25.46 10.63 16.28
CA GLU A 319 -26.07 9.99 15.11
C GLU A 319 -25.03 9.39 14.15
N ALA A 320 -23.76 9.76 14.31
CA ALA A 320 -22.66 9.24 13.48
C ALA A 320 -22.42 7.72 13.62
N PRO A 321 -22.41 7.12 14.83
CA PRO A 321 -22.17 5.68 15.01
C PRO A 321 -23.08 4.74 14.20
N PRO A 322 -24.43 4.86 14.21
CA PRO A 322 -25.29 3.99 13.42
C PRO A 322 -25.09 4.17 11.91
N VAL A 323 -24.72 5.37 11.46
CA VAL A 323 -24.38 5.60 10.05
C VAL A 323 -23.08 4.88 9.69
N LEU A 324 -22.04 4.97 10.54
CA LEU A 324 -20.78 4.27 10.34
C LEU A 324 -20.94 2.74 10.36
N GLU A 325 -21.82 2.21 11.22
CA GLU A 325 -22.14 0.77 11.27
C GLU A 325 -22.71 0.26 9.94
N ARG A 326 -23.59 1.04 9.30
CA ARG A 326 -24.07 0.70 7.95
C ARG A 326 -22.96 0.75 6.90
N LEU A 327 -22.07 1.74 6.98
CA LEU A 327 -20.98 1.93 6.01
C LEU A 327 -19.86 0.88 6.14
N ILE A 328 -19.75 0.18 7.28
CA ILE A 328 -18.87 -0.99 7.39
C ILE A 328 -19.28 -2.10 6.42
N ALA A 329 -20.57 -2.25 6.14
CA ALA A 329 -21.09 -3.27 5.24
C ALA A 329 -21.21 -2.81 3.77
N ASP A 330 -20.59 -1.67 3.43
CA ASP A 330 -20.67 -1.10 2.08
C ASP A 330 -20.09 -2.05 1.01
N PRO A 331 -20.71 -2.17 -0.18
CA PRO A 331 -20.15 -2.98 -1.25
C PRO A 331 -18.74 -2.55 -1.67
N GLN A 332 -18.44 -1.25 -1.56
CA GLN A 332 -17.17 -0.67 -2.01
C GLN A 332 -16.12 -0.71 -0.89
N LEU A 333 -14.99 -1.39 -1.15
CA LEU A 333 -13.92 -1.58 -0.16
C LEU A 333 -13.42 -0.24 0.41
N ALA A 334 -13.27 0.78 -0.44
CA ALA A 334 -12.78 2.09 -0.01
C ALA A 334 -13.72 2.77 1.01
N VAL A 335 -15.02 2.45 0.98
CA VAL A 335 -16.00 2.98 1.94
C VAL A 335 -15.91 2.19 3.26
N ARG A 336 -15.84 0.85 3.19
CA ARG A 336 -15.70 0.00 4.39
C ARG A 336 -14.46 0.36 5.20
N THR A 337 -13.32 0.50 4.54
CA THR A 337 -12.05 0.85 5.22
C THR A 337 -12.10 2.24 5.84
N ALA A 338 -12.71 3.22 5.17
CA ALA A 338 -12.94 4.54 5.74
C ALA A 338 -13.88 4.50 6.96
N ALA A 339 -14.91 3.65 6.95
CA ALA A 339 -15.82 3.47 8.09
C ALA A 339 -15.13 2.82 9.29
N ILE A 340 -14.31 1.79 9.05
CA ILE A 340 -13.48 1.13 10.07
C ILE A 340 -12.51 2.14 10.71
N GLU A 341 -11.79 2.92 9.91
CA GLU A 341 -10.88 3.97 10.41
C GLU A 341 -11.63 5.07 11.18
N ALA A 342 -12.81 5.46 10.71
CA ALA A 342 -13.65 6.44 11.38
C ALA A 342 -14.12 5.96 12.75
N LEU A 343 -14.51 4.69 12.88
CA LEU A 343 -14.84 4.10 14.19
C LEU A 343 -13.63 4.04 15.12
N ALA A 344 -12.45 3.72 14.59
CA ALA A 344 -11.20 3.76 15.37
C ALA A 344 -10.94 5.16 15.94
N ARG A 345 -11.11 6.21 15.12
CA ARG A 345 -10.96 7.61 15.58
C ARG A 345 -11.95 7.99 16.66
N ARG A 346 -13.22 7.58 16.52
CA ARG A 346 -14.25 7.86 17.52
C ARG A 346 -14.01 7.13 18.83
N GLY A 347 -13.57 5.87 18.74
CA GLY A 347 -13.39 5.00 19.89
C GLY A 347 -14.69 4.72 20.65
N GLY A 348 -14.54 4.37 21.93
CA GLY A 348 -15.63 4.00 22.81
C GLY A 348 -16.11 2.54 22.67
N PRO A 349 -17.03 2.09 23.54
CA PRO A 349 -17.48 0.69 23.59
C PRO A 349 -18.15 0.23 22.29
N PHE A 350 -18.95 1.11 21.67
CA PHE A 350 -19.63 0.80 20.41
C PHE A 350 -18.63 0.50 19.29
N ALA A 351 -17.62 1.38 19.10
CA ALA A 351 -16.60 1.17 18.08
C ALA A 351 -15.83 -0.13 18.31
N ARG A 352 -15.41 -0.42 19.56
CA ARG A 352 -14.73 -1.68 19.88
C ARG A 352 -15.56 -2.90 19.52
N ARG A 353 -16.86 -2.91 19.88
CA ARG A 353 -17.78 -4.00 19.55
C ARG A 353 -17.93 -4.18 18.05
N ALA A 354 -18.18 -3.09 17.31
CA ALA A 354 -18.33 -3.13 15.86
C ALA A 354 -17.05 -3.64 15.17
N LEU A 355 -15.88 -3.16 15.60
CA LEU A 355 -14.59 -3.59 15.03
C LEU A 355 -14.27 -5.06 15.34
N LEU A 356 -14.60 -5.56 16.53
CA LEU A 356 -14.48 -6.99 16.86
C LEU A 356 -15.40 -7.85 15.99
N ALA A 357 -16.62 -7.39 15.73
CA ALA A 357 -17.54 -8.08 14.82
C ALA A 357 -16.98 -8.15 13.40
N VAL A 358 -16.34 -7.09 12.90
CA VAL A 358 -15.66 -7.11 11.59
C VAL A 358 -14.47 -8.08 11.59
N LEU A 359 -13.63 -8.03 12.62
CA LEU A 359 -12.45 -8.87 12.73
C LEU A 359 -12.80 -10.37 12.68
N HIS A 360 -13.86 -10.79 13.38
CA HIS A 360 -14.26 -12.19 13.43
C HIS A 360 -15.23 -12.61 12.32
N GLY A 361 -16.06 -11.68 11.83
CA GLY A 361 -17.16 -11.99 10.92
C GLY A 361 -16.87 -11.77 9.43
N SER A 362 -15.85 -10.98 9.08
CA SER A 362 -15.51 -10.75 7.67
C SER A 362 -14.65 -11.87 7.10
N HIS A 363 -14.93 -12.30 5.87
CA HIS A 363 -14.04 -13.16 5.07
C HIS A 363 -13.09 -12.37 4.19
N THR A 364 -13.22 -11.03 4.15
CA THR A 364 -12.35 -10.17 3.38
C THR A 364 -11.13 -9.81 4.21
N TRP A 365 -9.94 -10.19 3.74
CA TRP A 365 -8.69 -9.91 4.44
C TRP A 365 -8.53 -8.42 4.78
N TYR A 366 -8.88 -7.50 3.86
CA TYR A 366 -8.73 -6.06 4.12
C TYR A 366 -9.60 -5.60 5.28
N ASP A 367 -10.85 -6.07 5.38
CA ASP A 367 -11.73 -5.68 6.47
C ASP A 367 -11.14 -6.15 7.81
N GLN A 368 -10.64 -7.39 7.87
CA GLN A 368 -9.95 -7.94 9.05
C GLN A 368 -8.66 -7.16 9.37
N PHE A 369 -7.84 -6.87 8.36
CA PHE A 369 -6.59 -6.12 8.47
C PHE A 369 -6.83 -4.74 9.09
N TYR A 370 -7.78 -3.98 8.53
CA TYR A 370 -8.12 -2.65 9.02
C TYR A 370 -8.79 -2.70 10.39
N ALA A 371 -9.68 -3.67 10.64
CA ALA A 371 -10.33 -3.83 11.94
C ALA A 371 -9.34 -4.15 13.05
N TYR A 372 -8.38 -5.06 12.79
CA TYR A 372 -7.29 -5.35 13.72
C TYR A 372 -6.49 -4.08 14.04
N ARG A 373 -6.04 -3.34 13.02
CA ARG A 373 -5.26 -2.11 13.24
C ARG A 373 -6.04 -1.05 14.01
N ALA A 374 -7.33 -0.90 13.70
CA ALA A 374 -8.25 -0.04 14.42
C ALA A 374 -8.36 -0.44 15.90
N LEU A 375 -8.56 -1.73 16.19
CA LEU A 375 -8.59 -2.26 17.55
C LEU A 375 -7.26 -2.02 18.29
N ARG A 376 -6.12 -2.26 17.62
CA ARG A 376 -4.78 -1.98 18.17
C ARG A 376 -4.62 -0.51 18.52
N SER A 377 -5.08 0.42 17.68
CA SER A 377 -5.05 1.86 18.00
C SER A 377 -5.93 2.24 19.19
N LEU A 378 -6.94 1.43 19.49
CA LEU A 378 -7.77 1.56 20.68
C LEU A 378 -7.18 0.83 21.90
N GLY A 379 -5.97 0.28 21.82
CA GLY A 379 -5.31 -0.44 22.91
C GLY A 379 -5.82 -1.87 23.14
N TRP A 380 -6.60 -2.43 22.21
CA TRP A 380 -6.88 -3.87 22.21
C TRP A 380 -5.58 -4.64 21.95
N LYS A 381 -5.42 -5.79 22.62
CA LYS A 381 -4.29 -6.69 22.43
C LYS A 381 -4.83 -8.08 22.12
N GLN A 382 -4.32 -8.69 21.06
CA GLN A 382 -4.57 -10.10 20.80
C GLN A 382 -3.76 -10.93 21.79
N THR A 383 -4.42 -11.82 22.52
CA THR A 383 -3.79 -12.62 23.59
C THR A 383 -3.37 -14.00 23.13
N ALA A 384 -3.91 -14.51 22.03
CA ALA A 384 -3.56 -15.81 21.46
C ALA A 384 -3.70 -15.82 19.93
N ALA A 385 -2.89 -16.62 19.25
CA ALA A 385 -3.12 -16.97 17.86
C ALA A 385 -4.28 -17.99 17.82
N SER A 386 -5.46 -17.54 17.40
CA SER A 386 -6.63 -18.40 17.16
C SER A 386 -6.64 -18.90 15.73
#